data_AF-A0A7C3CVR7-F1
#
_entry.id   AF-A0A7C3CVR7-F1
#
_cell.length_a   1.000
_cell.length_b   1.000
_cell.length_c   1.000
_cell.angle_alpha   90.00
_cell.angle_beta   90.00
_cell.angle_gamma   90.00
#
_symmetry.space_group_name_H-M   'P 1'
#
loop_
_entity.id
_entity.type
_entity.pdbx_description
1 polymer ?
#
loop_
_entity_poly.entity_id
_entity_poly.type
_entity_poly.pdbx_seq_one_letter_code
_entity_poly.pdbx_strand_id
1 'polypeptide(L)'
;MSELTLQRIPFTTEADNRLRLLKSRTGITPNILCRLGFCLSLEEVGVPELLPEDYKQGREINRYTLLGKDDLIYVSLLLVRLQRDNISLDKVNDMFLAHVHRGIELLSARVKNVSNVGTLCQLTVLI
;
A
#
# COMPACT_ATOMS: atom_id res chain seq x y z
N MET A 1 -17.11 -12.70 -9.41
CA MET A 1 -16.05 -11.75 -9.77
C MET A 1 -15.27 -11.47 -8.51
N SER A 2 -13.96 -11.67 -8.53
CA SER A 2 -13.12 -11.50 -7.35
C SER A 2 -12.79 -10.02 -7.20
N GLU A 3 -13.52 -9.35 -6.31
CA GLU A 3 -13.45 -7.91 -6.09
C GLU A 3 -12.83 -7.65 -4.71
N LEU A 4 -12.10 -6.54 -4.57
CA LEU A 4 -11.75 -6.03 -3.24
C LEU A 4 -13.06 -5.72 -2.51
N THR A 5 -13.34 -6.36 -1.38
CA THR A 5 -14.62 -6.14 -0.66
C THR A 5 -14.47 -5.24 0.58
N LEU A 6 -13.23 -4.94 0.98
CA LEU A 6 -12.92 -4.10 2.12
C LEU A 6 -13.49 -2.68 1.94
N GLN A 7 -14.37 -2.27 2.86
CA GLN A 7 -14.90 -0.89 2.94
C GLN A 7 -14.02 0.01 3.80
N ARG A 8 -13.32 -0.60 4.77
CA ARG A 8 -12.42 0.06 5.71
C ARG A 8 -11.10 -0.69 5.68
N ILE A 9 -10.01 0.06 5.58
CA ILE A 9 -8.67 -0.49 5.46
C ILE A 9 -8.02 -0.39 6.83
N PRO A 10 -7.85 -1.53 7.54
CA PRO A 10 -7.17 -1.55 8.83
C PRO A 10 -5.66 -1.35 8.64
N PHE A 11 -5.05 -0.69 9.62
CA PHE A 11 -3.61 -0.59 9.74
C PHE A 11 -3.16 -1.21 11.06
N THR A 12 -1.97 -1.77 11.09
CA THR A 12 -1.32 -2.07 12.38
C THR A 12 -0.96 -0.77 13.11
N THR A 13 -0.80 -0.82 14.43
CA THR A 13 -0.31 0.33 15.21
C THR A 13 1.02 0.86 14.65
N GLU A 14 1.91 -0.05 14.25
CA GLU A 14 3.22 0.30 13.67
C GLU A 14 3.09 1.02 12.33
N ALA A 15 2.23 0.52 11.42
CA ALA A 15 1.97 1.17 10.15
C ALA A 15 1.31 2.55 10.33
N ASP A 16 0.40 2.71 11.29
CA ASP A 16 -0.19 4.02 11.59
C ASP A 16 0.86 5.02 12.09
N ASN A 17 1.74 4.59 13.00
CA ASN A 17 2.83 5.42 13.52
C ASN A 17 3.78 5.87 12.39
N ARG A 18 4.16 4.94 11.51
CA ARG A 18 4.98 5.23 10.32
C ARG A 18 4.31 6.28 9.42
N LEU A 19 3.00 6.14 9.15
CA LEU A 19 2.25 7.12 8.35
C LEU A 19 2.18 8.51 9.02
N ARG A 20 2.00 8.58 10.34
CA ARG A 20 2.01 9.87 11.08
C ARG A 20 3.37 10.55 10.99
N LEU A 21 4.45 9.77 11.13
CA LEU A 21 5.81 10.27 11.02
C LEU A 21 6.13 10.75 9.59
N LEU A 22 5.76 9.97 8.57
CA LEU A 22 5.91 10.36 7.17
C LEU A 22 5.13 11.64 6.86
N LYS A 23 3.88 11.76 7.33
CA LYS A 23 3.09 12.99 7.22
C LYS A 23 3.82 14.18 7.84
N SER A 24 4.33 14.02 9.06
CA SER A 24 5.07 15.08 9.76
C SER A 24 6.32 15.54 8.98
N ARG A 25 7.05 14.60 8.38
CA ARG A 25 8.30 14.88 7.64
C ARG A 25 8.10 15.44 6.23
N THR A 26 6.99 15.09 5.58
CA THR A 26 6.78 15.37 4.15
C THR A 26 5.63 16.35 3.90
N GLY A 27 4.74 16.55 4.87
CA GLY A 27 3.48 17.27 4.69
C GLY A 27 2.42 16.49 3.90
N ILE A 28 2.75 15.31 3.36
CA ILE A 28 1.85 14.53 2.50
C ILE A 28 0.82 13.79 3.35
N THR A 29 -0.43 13.82 2.91
CA THR A 29 -1.53 13.16 3.61
C THR A 29 -1.38 11.64 3.60
N PRO A 30 -1.85 10.93 4.64
CA PRO A 30 -1.69 9.48 4.73
C PRO A 30 -2.28 8.69 3.56
N ASN A 31 -3.39 9.15 2.97
CA ASN A 31 -3.98 8.48 1.82
C ASN A 31 -3.09 8.54 0.57
N ILE A 32 -2.43 9.66 0.31
CA ILE A 32 -1.47 9.78 -0.78
C ILE A 32 -0.23 8.93 -0.49
N LEU A 33 0.29 8.95 0.74
CA LEU A 33 1.42 8.10 1.15
C LEU A 33 1.09 6.61 0.96
N CYS A 34 -0.09 6.16 1.35
CA CYS A 34 -0.51 4.77 1.13
C CYS A 34 -0.58 4.41 -0.35
N ARG A 35 -1.09 5.30 -1.21
CA ARG A 35 -1.13 5.08 -2.67
C ARG A 35 0.27 4.94 -3.26
N LEU A 36 1.19 5.83 -2.89
CA LEU A 36 2.60 5.78 -3.32
C LEU A 36 3.27 4.49 -2.85
N GLY A 37 3.09 4.14 -1.57
CA GLY A 37 3.66 2.93 -0.99
C GLY A 37 3.09 1.68 -1.62
N PHE A 38 1.78 1.66 -1.89
CA PHE A 38 1.12 0.55 -2.57
C PHE A 38 1.71 0.33 -3.97
N CYS A 39 1.84 1.38 -4.78
CA CYS A 39 2.49 1.28 -6.10
C CYS A 39 3.94 0.78 -5.99
N LEU A 40 4.71 1.33 -5.05
CA LEU A 40 6.08 0.90 -4.79
C LEU A 40 6.15 -0.59 -4.42
N SER A 41 5.20 -1.06 -3.62
CA SER A 41 5.07 -2.46 -3.25
C SER A 41 4.67 -3.35 -4.43
N LEU A 42 3.86 -2.87 -5.37
CA LEU A 42 3.53 -3.64 -6.57
C LEU A 42 4.74 -3.80 -7.52
N GLU A 43 5.65 -2.84 -7.52
CA GLU A 43 6.90 -2.92 -8.28
C GLU A 43 7.94 -3.81 -7.58
N GLU A 44 8.00 -3.75 -6.25
CA GLU A 44 8.97 -4.50 -5.45
C GLU A 44 8.92 -6.01 -5.73
N VAL A 45 10.11 -6.59 -5.89
CA VAL A 45 10.29 -8.01 -6.19
C VAL A 45 9.76 -8.87 -5.03
N GLY A 46 9.21 -10.03 -5.38
CA GLY A 46 8.66 -10.98 -4.41
C GLY A 46 7.26 -10.61 -3.91
N VAL A 47 6.59 -11.61 -3.34
CA VAL A 47 5.24 -11.52 -2.78
C VAL A 47 5.35 -11.00 -1.34
N PRO A 48 4.58 -9.97 -0.94
CA PRO A 48 4.60 -9.50 0.45
C PRO A 48 4.05 -10.57 1.41
N GLU A 49 4.56 -10.57 2.64
CA GLU A 49 4.01 -11.40 3.71
C GLU A 49 2.61 -10.93 4.09
N LEU A 50 1.72 -11.89 4.37
CA LEU A 50 0.38 -11.60 4.87
C LEU A 50 0.45 -11.01 6.28
N LEU A 51 -0.54 -10.19 6.62
CA LEU A 51 -0.65 -9.72 7.99
C LEU A 51 -0.94 -10.91 8.92
N PRO A 52 -0.26 -10.99 10.09
CA PRO A 52 -0.57 -12.03 11.08
C PRO A 52 -1.98 -11.78 11.64
N GLU A 53 -2.67 -12.81 12.13
CA GLU A 53 -4.05 -12.64 12.63
C GLU A 53 -4.12 -11.82 13.94
N ASP A 54 -3.04 -11.84 14.73
CA ASP A 54 -2.95 -11.25 16.07
C ASP A 54 -2.25 -9.87 16.12
N TYR A 55 -2.21 -9.16 14.98
CA TYR A 55 -1.59 -7.84 14.93
C TYR A 55 -2.28 -6.83 15.86
N LYS A 56 -1.49 -5.91 16.43
CA LYS A 56 -2.03 -4.77 17.18
C LYS A 56 -2.74 -3.81 16.24
N GLN A 57 -4.04 -3.61 16.46
CA GLN A 57 -4.85 -2.72 15.64
C GLN A 57 -4.47 -1.26 15.84
N GLY A 58 -4.24 -0.57 14.73
CA GLY A 58 -4.11 0.89 14.64
C GLY A 58 -5.43 1.52 14.19
N ARG A 59 -5.33 2.67 13.52
CA ARG A 59 -6.50 3.29 12.91
C ARG A 59 -6.98 2.52 11.68
N GLU A 60 -8.19 2.84 11.24
CA GLU A 60 -8.72 2.43 9.94
C GLU A 60 -9.01 3.65 9.05
N ILE A 61 -8.92 3.49 7.74
CA ILE A 61 -9.31 4.52 6.76
C ILE A 61 -10.36 3.93 5.82
N ASN A 62 -11.44 4.69 5.55
CA ASN A 62 -12.43 4.29 4.55
C ASN A 62 -11.76 4.11 3.17
N ARG A 63 -12.08 3.04 2.45
CA ARG A 63 -11.54 2.76 1.11
C ARG A 63 -11.71 3.94 0.16
N TYR A 64 -12.89 4.55 0.15
CA TYR A 64 -13.15 5.76 -0.65
C TYR A 64 -12.20 6.91 -0.32
N THR A 65 -11.84 7.11 0.95
CA THR A 65 -10.85 8.12 1.36
C THR A 65 -9.43 7.71 0.96
N LEU A 66 -9.11 6.42 1.09
CA LEU A 66 -7.78 5.89 0.80
C LEU A 66 -7.50 5.91 -0.71
N LEU A 67 -8.35 5.33 -1.54
CA LEU A 67 -8.12 5.14 -2.98
C LEU A 67 -8.78 6.24 -3.83
N GLY A 68 -9.85 6.87 -3.35
CA GLY A 68 -10.52 7.97 -4.05
C GLY A 68 -11.18 7.53 -5.35
N LYS A 69 -11.19 8.43 -6.34
CA LYS A 69 -11.75 8.17 -7.68
C LYS A 69 -10.98 7.11 -8.48
N ASP A 70 -9.73 6.86 -8.11
CA ASP A 70 -8.81 5.96 -8.84
C ASP A 70 -8.86 4.53 -8.26
N ASP A 71 -9.87 4.23 -7.43
CA ASP A 71 -10.07 2.93 -6.78
C ASP A 71 -9.95 1.74 -7.74
N LEU A 72 -10.67 1.81 -8.86
CA LEU A 72 -10.65 0.78 -9.89
C LEU A 72 -9.24 0.55 -10.44
N ILE A 73 -8.45 1.62 -10.62
CA ILE A 73 -7.08 1.52 -11.13
C ILE A 73 -6.20 0.74 -10.15
N TYR A 74 -6.25 1.08 -8.86
CA TYR A 74 -5.46 0.38 -7.84
C TYR A 74 -5.85 -1.09 -7.69
N VAL A 75 -7.14 -1.39 -7.75
CA VAL A 75 -7.63 -2.78 -7.71
C VAL A 75 -7.21 -3.55 -8.95
N SER A 76 -7.32 -2.98 -10.15
CA SER A 76 -6.88 -3.62 -11.39
C SER A 76 -5.37 -3.91 -11.37
N LEU A 77 -4.55 -2.98 -10.88
CA LEU A 77 -3.11 -3.20 -10.73
C LEU A 77 -2.80 -4.35 -9.78
N LEU A 78 -3.54 -4.48 -8.68
CA LEU A 78 -3.42 -5.64 -7.79
C LEU A 78 -3.75 -6.94 -8.50
N LEU A 79 -4.88 -7.00 -9.22
CA LEU A 79 -5.32 -8.21 -9.92
C LEU A 79 -4.28 -8.68 -10.95
N VAL A 80 -3.70 -7.75 -11.71
CA VAL A 80 -2.61 -8.04 -12.65
C VAL A 80 -1.38 -8.58 -11.90
N ARG A 81 -1.03 -7.98 -10.75
CA ARG A 81 0.08 -8.47 -9.92
C ARG A 81 -0.17 -9.87 -9.39
N LEU A 82 -1.38 -10.18 -8.89
CA LEU A 82 -1.74 -11.52 -8.41
C LEU A 82 -1.66 -12.57 -9.52
N GLN A 83 -2.16 -12.23 -10.70
CA GLN A 83 -2.06 -13.11 -11.86
C GLN A 83 -0.60 -13.40 -12.22
N ARG A 84 0.26 -12.38 -12.22
CA ARG A 84 1.70 -12.53 -12.49
C ARG A 84 2.40 -13.43 -11.46
N ASP A 85 2.00 -13.33 -10.21
CA ASP A 85 2.56 -14.11 -9.10
C ASP A 85 1.88 -15.48 -8.94
N ASN A 86 0.96 -15.87 -9.84
CA ASN A 86 0.12 -17.08 -9.77
C ASN A 86 -0.66 -17.22 -8.45
N ILE A 87 -1.12 -16.11 -7.89
CA ILE A 87 -1.91 -16.06 -6.66
C ILE A 87 -3.40 -16.07 -7.00
N SER A 88 -4.16 -16.91 -6.31
CA SER A 88 -5.60 -17.02 -6.49
C SER A 88 -6.35 -15.74 -6.07
N LEU A 89 -7.42 -15.42 -6.79
CA LEU A 89 -8.15 -14.16 -6.62
C LEU A 89 -9.04 -14.12 -5.36
N ASP A 90 -9.23 -15.23 -4.66
CA ASP A 90 -9.84 -15.24 -3.33
C ASP A 90 -8.97 -14.52 -2.27
N LYS A 91 -7.67 -14.34 -2.56
CA LYS A 91 -6.72 -13.63 -1.68
C LYS A 91 -6.62 -12.13 -1.92
N VAL A 92 -7.50 -11.54 -2.73
CA VAL A 92 -7.45 -10.10 -3.09
C VAL A 92 -7.43 -9.19 -1.87
N ASN A 93 -8.26 -9.45 -0.85
CA ASN A 93 -8.30 -8.63 0.35
C ASN A 93 -6.99 -8.73 1.16
N ASP A 94 -6.53 -9.95 1.42
CA ASP A 94 -5.32 -10.21 2.21
C ASP A 94 -4.10 -9.60 1.52
N MET A 95 -3.99 -9.79 0.20
CA MET A 95 -2.89 -9.26 -0.60
C MET A 95 -2.94 -7.74 -0.74
N PHE A 96 -4.13 -7.14 -0.84
CA PHE A 96 -4.26 -5.69 -0.80
C PHE A 96 -3.66 -5.12 0.49
N LEU A 97 -4.03 -5.69 1.64
CA LEU A 97 -3.50 -5.26 2.93
C LEU A 97 -2.00 -5.51 3.04
N ALA A 98 -1.51 -6.67 2.60
CA ALA A 98 -0.09 -7.00 2.58
C ALA A 98 0.73 -6.00 1.77
N HIS A 99 0.26 -5.66 0.56
CA HIS A 99 0.93 -4.68 -0.29
C HIS A 99 0.92 -3.27 0.30
N VAL A 100 -0.20 -2.84 0.90
CA VAL A 100 -0.29 -1.54 1.58
C VAL A 100 0.72 -1.47 2.73
N HIS A 101 0.82 -2.50 3.56
CA HIS A 101 1.73 -2.52 4.71
C HIS A 101 3.20 -2.57 4.30
N ARG A 102 3.57 -3.45 3.36
CA ARG A 102 4.92 -3.46 2.77
C ARG A 102 5.26 -2.11 2.14
N GLY A 103 4.30 -1.49 1.47
CA GLY A 103 4.46 -0.17 0.87
C GLY A 103 4.80 0.93 1.88
N ILE A 104 4.11 0.95 3.02
CA ILE A 104 4.38 1.89 4.12
C ILE A 104 5.78 1.68 4.71
N GLU A 105 6.20 0.42 4.85
CA GLU A 105 7.55 0.06 5.28
C GLU A 105 8.63 0.56 4.31
N LEU A 106 8.48 0.25 3.02
CA LEU A 106 9.42 0.68 1.97
C LEU A 106 9.53 2.21 1.92
N LEU A 107 8.40 2.92 2.00
CA LEU A 107 8.39 4.39 2.06
C LEU A 107 9.10 4.91 3.31
N SER A 108 8.87 4.32 4.48
CA SER A 108 9.50 4.78 5.73
C SER A 108 11.02 4.58 5.72
N ALA A 109 11.48 3.54 5.03
CA ALA A 109 12.90 3.30 4.80
C ALA A 109 13.50 4.35 3.85
N ARG A 110 12.85 4.62 2.70
CA ARG A 110 13.39 5.43 1.59
C ARG A 110 13.14 6.94 1.71
N VAL A 111 12.05 7.37 2.35
CA VAL A 111 11.64 8.79 2.42
C VAL A 111 11.93 9.36 3.81
N LYS A 112 12.87 10.31 3.88
CA LYS A 112 13.19 11.04 5.13
C LYS A 112 12.62 12.45 5.16
N ASN A 113 12.42 13.05 4.00
CA ASN A 113 11.80 14.37 3.83
C ASN A 113 11.10 14.43 2.45
N VAL A 114 10.44 15.55 2.15
CA VAL A 114 9.65 15.70 0.91
C VAL A 114 10.50 15.62 -0.37
N SER A 115 11.77 16.04 -0.35
CA SER A 115 12.62 16.01 -1.56
C SER A 115 12.98 14.59 -1.99
N ASN A 116 12.97 13.62 -1.06
CA ASN A 116 13.14 12.20 -1.38
C ASN A 116 11.93 11.57 -2.06
N VAL A 117 10.76 12.23 -2.10
CA VAL A 117 9.58 11.66 -2.77
C VAL A 117 9.80 11.57 -4.27
N GLY A 118 10.49 12.56 -4.87
CA GLY A 118 10.81 12.55 -6.30
C GLY A 118 11.74 11.42 -6.74
N THR A 119 12.56 10.88 -5.82
CA THR A 119 13.47 9.76 -6.13
C THR A 119 12.73 8.42 -6.23
N LEU A 120 11.47 8.35 -5.79
CA LEU A 120 10.65 7.13 -5.91
C LEU A 120 10.31 6.81 -7.37
N CYS A 121 10.19 7.83 -8.24
CA CYS A 121 9.87 7.67 -9.65
C CYS A 121 11.09 7.36 -10.54
N GLN A 122 12.30 7.28 -9.96
CA GLN A 122 13.53 6.99 -10.70
C GLN A 122 13.82 5.49 -10.82
N LEU A 123 12.95 4.64 -10.28
CA LEU A 123 13.02 3.20 -10.51
C LEU A 123 12.48 2.91 -11.93
N THR A 124 13.47 2.79 -12.81
CA THR A 124 13.51 2.35 -14.20
C THR A 124 12.21 1.88 -14.85
N VAL A 125 11.87 2.55 -15.95
CA VAL A 125 11.09 2.03 -17.07
C VAL A 125 11.67 0.69 -17.52
N LEU A 126 11.06 -0.40 -17.08
CA LEU A 126 11.17 -1.72 -17.71
C LEU A 126 9.74 -2.20 -17.99
N ILE A 127 9.13 -1.56 -18.99
CA ILE A 127 8.08 -2.17 -19.81
C ILE A 127 8.78 -2.73 -21.04
#